data_AF-A0A529I517-F1
#
_entry.id   AF-A0A529I517-F1
#
_cell.length_a   1.000
_cell.length_b   1.000
_cell.length_c   1.000
_cell.angle_alpha   90.00
_cell.angle_beta   90.00
_cell.angle_gamma   90.00
#
_symmetry.space_group_name_H-M   'P 1'
#
loop_
_entity.id
_entity.type
_entity.pdbx_description
1 polymer ?
#
loop_
_entity_poly.entity_id
_entity_poly.type
_entity_poly.pdbx_seq_one_letter_code
_entity_poly.pdbx_strand_id
1 'polypeptide(L)' 'MDIAIYVAIADNGVIGRDGGLPWRLSTDLKRFKADTMGKPIIMGRKTYE' A
#
# COMPACT_ATOMS: atom_id res chain seq x y z
N MET A 1 -13.01 9.04 -15.49
CA MET A 1 -12.66 8.89 -14.06
C MET A 1 -11.79 7.67 -13.98
N ASP A 2 -10.54 7.86 -13.62
CA ASP A 2 -9.53 6.81 -13.71
C ASP A 2 -9.33 6.19 -12.33
N ILE A 3 -9.26 4.86 -12.29
CA ILE A 3 -9.03 4.09 -11.06
C ILE A 3 -7.66 3.45 -11.16
N ALA A 4 -6.82 3.68 -10.16
CA ALA A 4 -5.51 3.07 -10.04
C ALA A 4 -5.47 2.17 -8.80
N ILE A 5 -4.82 1.01 -8.93
CA ILE A 5 -4.55 0.10 -7.82
C ILE A 5 -3.08 0.26 -7.44
N TYR A 6 -2.81 0.62 -6.18
CA TYR A 6 -1.47 0.68 -5.60
C TYR A 6 -1.29 -0.47 -4.62
N VAL A 7 -0.32 -1.35 -4.86
CA VAL A 7 -0.04 -2.51 -4.00
C VAL A 7 1.45 -2.88 -4.06
N ALA A 8 2.03 -3.25 -2.91
CA ALA A 8 3.33 -3.90 -2.82
C ALA A 8 3.12 -5.40 -2.62
N ILE A 9 3.80 -6.22 -3.42
CA ILE A 9 3.63 -7.68 -3.46
C ILE A 9 5.01 -8.32 -3.34
N ALA A 10 5.19 -9.24 -2.40
CA ALA A 10 6.40 -10.06 -2.31
C ALA A 10 6.47 -11.08 -3.45
N ASP A 11 7.64 -11.66 -3.70
CA ASP A 11 7.86 -12.64 -4.78
C ASP A 11 6.92 -13.86 -4.68
N ASN A 12 6.43 -14.17 -3.48
CA ASN A 12 5.48 -15.26 -3.21
C ASN A 12 4.00 -14.81 -3.21
N GLY A 13 3.71 -13.58 -3.65
CA GLY A 13 2.34 -13.03 -3.71
C GLY A 13 1.80 -12.43 -2.41
N VAL A 14 2.56 -12.47 -1.30
CA VAL A 14 2.10 -11.92 -0.02
C VAL A 14 2.06 -10.39 -0.08
N ILE A 15 0.96 -9.80 0.40
CA ILE A 15 0.77 -8.33 0.51
C ILE A 15 0.68 -7.82 1.95
N GLY A 16 0.60 -8.74 2.92
CA GLY A 16 0.35 -8.43 4.32
C GLY A 16 0.36 -9.69 5.17
N ARG A 17 0.63 -9.55 6.47
CA ARG A 17 0.58 -10.62 7.46
C ARG A 17 0.18 -10.03 8.81
N ASP A 18 -0.76 -10.69 9.48
CA ASP A 18 -1.20 -10.34 10.84
C ASP A 18 -1.57 -8.85 11.01
N GLY A 19 -2.19 -8.25 9.98
CA GLY A 19 -2.62 -6.84 9.97
C GLY A 19 -1.54 -5.83 9.57
N GLY A 20 -0.30 -6.26 9.36
CA GLY A 20 0.81 -5.39 8.97
C GLY A 20 1.50 -5.79 7.67
N LEU A 21 2.48 -4.97 7.28
CA LEU A 21 3.43 -5.34 6.24
C LEU A 21 4.50 -6.26 6.87
N PRO A 22 4.79 -7.43 6.27
CA PRO A 22 5.80 -8.35 6.79
C PRO A 22 7.24 -7.88 6.52
N TRP A 23 7.41 -6.72 5.90
CA TRP A 23 8.69 -6.09 5.60
C TRP A 23 8.71 -4.62 6.02
N ARG A 24 9.91 -4.06 6.15
CA ARG A 24 10.12 -2.63 6.35
C ARG A 24 10.97 -2.06 5.22
N LEU A 25 10.30 -1.57 4.19
CA LEU A 25 10.95 -1.01 3.00
C LEU A 25 10.63 0.50 2.90
N SER A 26 11.54 1.33 3.39
CA SER A 26 11.32 2.79 3.46
C SER A 26 11.16 3.44 2.08
N THR A 27 11.77 2.86 1.05
CA THR A 27 11.66 3.32 -0.34
C THR A 27 10.26 3.09 -0.90
N ASP A 28 9.60 2.00 -0.54
CA ASP A 28 8.22 1.71 -0.94
C ASP A 28 7.23 2.74 -0.37
N LEU A 29 7.32 3.02 0.94
CA LEU A 29 6.48 4.04 1.58
C LEU A 29 6.72 5.45 1.02
N LYS A 30 7.97 5.79 0.69
CA LYS A 30 8.30 7.08 0.04
C LYS A 30 7.64 7.19 -1.33
N ARG A 31 7.68 6.11 -2.12
CA ARG A 31 7.04 6.05 -3.44
C ARG A 31 5.52 6.14 -3.33
N PHE A 32 4.91 5.32 -2.47
CA PHE A 32 3.48 5.38 -2.20
C PHE A 32 3.03 6.81 -1.84
N LYS A 33 3.76 7.47 -0.93
CA LYS A 33 3.47 8.86 -0.56
C LYS A 33 3.59 9.81 -1.75
N ALA A 34 4.69 9.74 -2.52
CA ALA A 34 4.90 10.62 -3.66
C ALA A 34 3.79 10.46 -4.72
N ASP A 35 3.35 9.23 -4.96
CA ASP A 35 2.42 8.91 -6.03
C ASP A 35 0.95 9.15 -5.65
N THR A 36 0.60 9.08 -4.36
CA THR A 36 -0.78 9.19 -3.86
C THR A 36 -1.10 10.54 -3.20
N MET A 37 -0.09 11.37 -2.87
CA MET A 37 -0.32 12.67 -2.25
C MET A 37 -1.27 13.54 -3.09
N GLY A 38 -2.24 14.18 -2.42
CA GLY A 38 -3.24 15.04 -3.07
C GLY A 38 -4.36 14.29 -3.81
N LYS A 39 -4.39 12.96 -3.74
CA LYS A 39 -5.43 12.12 -4.37
C LYS A 39 -6.30 11.45 -3.30
N PRO A 40 -7.59 11.19 -3.56
CA PRO A 40 -8.40 10.34 -2.70
C PRO A 40 -7.80 8.93 -2.63
N ILE A 41 -7.64 8.39 -1.42
CA ILE A 41 -7.16 7.03 -1.19
C ILE A 41 -8.33 6.21 -0.66
N ILE A 42 -8.67 5.14 -1.37
CA ILE A 42 -9.66 4.16 -0.92
C ILE A 42 -8.92 2.98 -0.33
N MET A 43 -9.27 2.60 0.89
CA MET A 43 -8.72 1.44 1.58
C MET A 43 -9.79 0.76 2.43
N GLY A 44 -9.62 -0.54 2.69
CA GLY A 44 -10.49 -1.26 3.60
C GLY A 44 -10.26 -0.86 5.06
N ARG A 45 -11.28 -1.01 5.91
CA ARG A 45 -11.21 -0.71 7.35
C ARG A 45 -9.98 -1.33 8.05
N LYS A 46 -9.66 -2.59 7.73
CA LYS A 46 -8.51 -3.32 8.32
C LYS A 46 -7.13 -2.76 7.94
N THR A 47 -7.05 -2.00 6.85
CA THR A 47 -5.81 -1.36 6.41
C THR A 47 -5.66 0.03 7.03
N TYR A 48 -6.77 0.63 7.45
CA TYR A 48 -6.81 1.96 8.06
C TYR A 48 -6.54 1.94 9.57
N GLU A 49 -7.03 0.92 10.26
CA GLU A 49 -6.75 0.66 11.69
C GLU A 49 -5.35 0.10 11.91
#